data_AF-A0A2V7XIM8-F1
#
_entry.id   AF-A0A2V7XIM8-F1
#
_cell.length_a   1.000
_cell.length_b   1.000
_cell.length_c   1.000
_cell.angle_alpha   90.00
_cell.angle_beta   90.00
_cell.angle_gamma   90.00
#
_symmetry.space_group_name_H-M   'P 1'
#
loop_
_entity.id
_entity.type
_entity.pdbx_description
1 polymer ?
#
loop_
_entity_poly.entity_id
_entity_poly.type
_entity_poly.pdbx_seq_one_letter_code
_entity_poly.pdbx_strand_id
1 'polypeptide(L)'
;DYSIFGWPKNLRDQYLEKWHEEHPEPKALHWKTEDEGETYTVPHGYSDTVDHEANFYNAVRTRKPVVENEVFGNNAAIGCHLANYSYFNKCVAVWDASSKKIVKA
;
A
#
# COMPACT_ATOMS: atom_id res chain seq x y z
N ASP A 1 14.50 11.64 19.16
CA ASP A 1 13.03 11.64 19.19
C ASP A 1 12.46 13.00 18.84
N TYR A 2 11.92 13.12 17.62
CA TYR A 2 11.20 14.30 17.16
C TYR A 2 9.70 14.07 17.39
N SER A 3 9.22 14.45 18.57
CA SER A 3 7.80 14.37 18.94
C SER A 3 7.34 15.72 19.51
N ILE A 4 6.02 15.95 19.56
CA ILE A 4 5.38 17.14 20.12
C ILE A 4 5.76 17.40 21.60
N PHE A 5 6.33 16.40 22.28
CA PHE A 5 6.86 16.54 23.63
C PHE A 5 8.13 17.41 23.71
N GLY A 6 8.79 17.68 22.59
CA GLY A 6 9.89 18.65 22.51
C GLY A 6 9.44 20.12 22.45
N TRP A 7 8.13 20.40 22.34
CA TRP A 7 7.60 21.76 22.21
C TRP A 7 7.34 22.44 23.57
N PRO A 8 7.36 23.79 23.62
CA PRO A 8 6.83 24.53 24.76
C PRO A 8 5.41 24.09 25.11
N LYS A 9 5.12 23.96 26.40
CA LYS A 9 3.83 23.43 26.91
C LYS A 9 2.63 24.14 26.29
N ASN A 10 2.63 25.46 26.23
CA ASN A 10 1.50 26.22 25.68
C ASN A 10 1.21 25.89 24.21
N LEU A 11 2.26 25.74 23.40
CA LEU A 11 2.14 25.46 21.97
C LEU A 11 1.61 24.05 21.73
N ARG A 12 2.13 23.06 22.48
CA ARG A 12 1.64 21.69 22.43
C ARG A 12 0.17 21.61 22.86
N ASP A 13 -0.19 22.28 23.95
CA ASP A 13 -1.54 22.22 24.48
C ASP A 13 -2.55 22.86 23.50
N GLN A 14 -2.21 24.01 22.90
CA GLN A 14 -3.03 24.63 21.84
C GLN A 14 -3.17 23.74 20.60
N TYR A 15 -2.08 23.08 20.18
CA TYR A 15 -2.12 22.15 19.06
C TYR A 15 -3.05 20.95 19.37
N LEU A 16 -2.94 20.36 20.55
CA LEU A 16 -3.75 19.22 20.96
C LEU A 16 -5.24 19.56 21.10
N GLU A 17 -5.55 20.75 21.63
CA GLU A 17 -6.93 21.24 21.73
C GLU A 17 -7.58 21.33 20.34
N LYS A 18 -6.91 22.03 19.41
CA LYS A 18 -7.38 22.11 18.02
C LYS A 18 -7.48 20.74 17.35
N TRP A 19 -6.50 19.86 17.59
CA TRP A 19 -6.49 18.51 17.04
C TRP A 19 -7.70 17.70 17.50
N HIS A 20 -8.06 17.75 18.78
CA HIS A 20 -9.23 17.05 19.32
C HIS A 20 -10.57 17.63 18.83
N GLU A 21 -10.65 18.93 18.58
CA GLU A 21 -11.82 19.55 17.96
C GLU A 21 -12.03 19.06 16.52
N GLU A 22 -10.94 18.97 15.75
CA GLU A 22 -10.96 18.48 14.36
C GLU A 22 -11.13 16.95 14.27
N HIS A 23 -10.72 16.21 15.31
CA HIS A 23 -10.72 14.74 15.36
C HIS A 23 -11.42 14.23 16.63
N PRO A 24 -12.74 14.43 16.76
CA PRO A 24 -13.48 13.98 17.93
C PRO A 24 -13.37 12.46 18.08
N GLU A 25 -12.98 12.01 19.27
CA GLU A 25 -12.87 10.59 19.57
C GLU A 25 -14.24 9.89 19.44
N PRO A 26 -14.28 8.63 18.99
CA PRO A 26 -15.49 7.83 19.03
C PRO A 26 -16.06 7.81 20.45
N LYS A 27 -17.40 7.86 20.57
CA LYS A 27 -18.07 7.66 21.86
C LYS A 27 -17.59 6.35 22.50
N ALA A 28 -17.61 6.29 23.84
CA ALA A 28 -17.28 5.07 24.57
C ALA A 28 -18.00 3.85 23.94
N LEU A 29 -17.26 2.75 23.75
CA LEU A 29 -17.71 1.52 23.07
C LEU A 29 -17.94 1.61 21.55
N HIS A 30 -17.64 2.75 20.91
CA HIS A 30 -17.68 2.92 19.45
C HIS A 30 -16.29 3.05 18.81
N TRP A 31 -15.24 2.73 19.56
CA TRP A 31 -13.91 2.55 18.98
C TRP A 31 -13.98 1.41 17.98
N LYS A 32 -13.69 1.69 16.71
CA LYS A 32 -13.38 0.63 15.76
C LYS A 32 -12.07 0.02 16.25
N THR A 33 -12.11 -1.24 16.69
CA THR A 33 -10.91 -2.06 16.72
C THR A 33 -10.34 -2.00 15.31
N GLU A 34 -9.11 -1.51 15.15
CA GLU A 34 -8.40 -1.68 13.88
C GLU A 34 -8.46 -3.18 13.57
N ASP A 35 -8.96 -3.53 12.38
CA ASP A 35 -8.94 -4.92 11.91
C ASP A 35 -7.50 -5.42 12.06
N GLU A 36 -7.30 -6.56 12.73
CA GLU A 36 -5.98 -7.11 13.01
C GLU A 36 -5.16 -7.11 11.72
N GLY A 37 -4.09 -6.31 11.68
CA GLY A 37 -3.28 -6.16 10.48
C GLY A 37 -2.60 -7.48 10.14
N GLU A 38 -2.99 -8.09 9.02
CA GLU A 38 -2.29 -9.28 8.52
C GLU A 38 -0.90 -8.89 8.02
N THR A 39 0.12 -9.48 8.64
CA THR A 39 1.51 -9.28 8.20
C THR A 39 2.00 -10.54 7.49
N TYR A 40 2.33 -10.40 6.21
CA TYR A 40 2.95 -11.45 5.41
C TYR A 40 4.46 -11.23 5.38
N THR A 41 5.22 -12.16 5.97
CA THR A 41 6.68 -12.10 5.98
C THR A 41 7.28 -13.34 5.33
N VAL A 42 8.36 -13.16 4.60
CA VAL A 42 9.14 -14.29 4.07
C VAL A 42 9.93 -14.97 5.20
N PRO A 43 10.18 -16.29 5.10
CA PRO A 43 11.01 -16.99 6.07
C PRO A 43 12.41 -16.38 6.23
N HIS A 44 13.00 -16.55 7.42
CA HIS A 44 14.38 -16.12 7.65
C HIS A 44 15.34 -16.78 6.66
N GLY A 45 16.18 -15.96 6.01
CA GLY A 45 17.15 -16.43 5.01
C GLY A 45 16.57 -16.69 3.62
N TYR A 46 15.28 -16.38 3.38
CA TYR A 46 14.72 -16.43 2.02
C TYR A 46 15.41 -15.41 1.11
N SER A 47 15.76 -15.85 -0.11
CA SER A 47 16.28 -15.00 -1.17
C SER A 47 15.33 -15.09 -2.37
N ASP A 48 14.62 -14.01 -2.63
CA ASP A 48 13.75 -13.83 -3.79
C ASP A 48 14.49 -14.01 -5.12
N THR A 49 15.74 -13.53 -5.19
CA THR A 49 16.59 -13.62 -6.37
C THR A 49 16.88 -15.07 -6.74
N VAL A 50 17.28 -15.89 -5.76
CA VAL A 50 17.56 -17.32 -5.98
C VAL A 50 16.31 -18.06 -6.44
N ASP A 51 15.16 -17.77 -5.82
CA ASP A 51 13.88 -18.40 -6.16
C ASP A 51 13.40 -18.01 -7.57
N HIS A 52 13.51 -16.73 -7.94
CA HIS A 52 13.18 -16.24 -9.28
C HIS A 52 14.07 -16.86 -10.36
N GLU A 53 15.39 -16.95 -10.13
CA GLU A 53 16.32 -17.59 -11.06
C GLU A 53 16.02 -19.08 -11.23
N ALA A 54 15.78 -19.80 -10.13
CA ALA A 54 15.40 -21.21 -10.16
C ALA A 54 14.10 -21.45 -10.95
N ASN A 55 13.09 -20.60 -10.74
CA ASN A 55 11.84 -20.64 -11.48
C ASN A 55 12.04 -20.39 -12.98
N PHE A 56 12.86 -19.40 -13.34
CA PHE A 56 13.21 -19.12 -14.73
C PHE A 56 13.88 -20.32 -15.42
N TYR A 57 14.96 -20.86 -14.83
CA TYR A 57 15.68 -21.99 -15.43
C TYR A 57 14.80 -23.25 -15.54
N ASN A 58 13.95 -23.51 -14.55
CA ASN A 58 13.01 -24.63 -14.59
C ASN A 58 11.97 -24.47 -15.70
N ALA A 59 11.43 -23.26 -15.90
CA ALA A 59 10.50 -22.98 -17.00
C ALA A 59 11.16 -23.19 -18.36
N VAL A 60 12.40 -22.72 -18.54
CA VAL A 60 13.18 -22.94 -19.78
C VAL A 60 13.38 -24.43 -20.05
N ARG A 61 13.80 -25.20 -19.05
CA ARG A 61 14.08 -26.64 -19.18
C ARG A 61 12.82 -27.45 -19.49
N THR A 62 11.71 -27.10 -18.85
CA THR A 62 10.45 -27.86 -18.97
C THR A 62 9.52 -27.36 -20.06
N ARG A 63 9.82 -26.19 -20.64
CA ARG A 63 8.96 -25.47 -21.59
C ARG A 63 7.56 -25.19 -21.02
N LYS A 64 7.46 -25.06 -19.70
CA LYS A 64 6.21 -24.69 -19.02
C LYS A 64 6.12 -23.16 -18.87
N PRO A 65 4.91 -22.59 -18.96
CA PRO A 65 4.70 -21.18 -18.67
C PRO A 65 5.10 -20.81 -17.24
N VAL A 66 5.60 -19.57 -17.06
CA VAL A 66 5.81 -18.97 -15.74
C VAL A 66 4.53 -18.33 -15.21
N VAL A 67 4.42 -18.20 -13.89
CA VAL A 67 3.29 -17.50 -13.24
C VAL A 67 3.38 -16.00 -13.48
N GLU A 68 4.57 -15.43 -13.26
CA GLU A 68 4.87 -14.01 -13.52
C GLU A 68 5.21 -13.79 -15.00
N ASN A 69 4.20 -13.89 -15.86
CA ASN A 69 4.33 -13.72 -17.31
C ASN A 69 4.07 -12.26 -17.75
N GLU A 70 4.02 -12.03 -19.06
CA GLU A 70 3.77 -10.71 -19.63
C GLU A 70 2.41 -10.11 -19.25
N VAL A 71 1.39 -10.95 -19.03
CA VAL A 71 0.08 -10.51 -18.58
C VAL A 71 0.13 -10.07 -17.12
N PHE A 72 0.81 -10.83 -16.27
CA PHE A 72 1.06 -10.46 -14.88
C PHE A 72 1.79 -9.11 -14.81
N GLY A 73 2.90 -8.97 -15.55
CA GLY A 73 3.68 -7.72 -15.59
C GLY A 73 2.87 -6.52 -16.08
N ASN A 74 2.02 -6.70 -17.09
CA ASN A 74 1.11 -5.64 -17.56
C ASN A 74 0.13 -5.20 -16.45
N ASN A 75 -0.46 -6.14 -15.73
CA ASN A 75 -1.41 -5.82 -14.65
C ASN A 75 -0.71 -5.14 -13.47
N ALA A 76 0.49 -5.59 -13.10
CA ALA A 76 1.31 -4.94 -12.09
C ALA A 76 1.63 -3.48 -12.48
N ALA A 77 2.00 -3.24 -13.74
CA ALA A 77 2.26 -1.89 -14.25
C ALA A 77 1.00 -1.00 -14.20
N ILE A 78 -0.17 -1.53 -14.54
CA ILE A 78 -1.46 -0.82 -14.39
C ILE A 78 -1.67 -0.42 -12.92
N GLY A 79 -1.40 -1.32 -11.97
CA GLY A 79 -1.46 -1.03 -10.53
C GLY A 79 -0.56 0.14 -10.13
N CYS A 80 0.69 0.16 -10.58
CA CYS A 80 1.62 1.28 -10.35
C CYS A 80 1.08 2.60 -10.93
N HIS A 81 0.51 2.57 -12.15
CA HIS A 81 -0.07 3.75 -12.76
C HIS A 81 -1.34 4.23 -12.04
N LEU A 82 -2.16 3.34 -11.48
CA LEU A 82 -3.30 3.71 -10.64
C LEU A 82 -2.85 4.43 -9.36
N ALA A 83 -1.82 3.91 -8.69
CA ALA A 83 -1.24 4.55 -7.50
C ALA A 83 -0.69 5.94 -7.84
N ASN A 84 0.05 6.07 -8.94
CA ASN A 84 0.57 7.34 -9.43
C ASN A 84 -0.56 8.32 -9.76
N TYR A 85 -1.59 7.88 -10.48
CA TYR A 85 -2.74 8.71 -10.83
C TYR A 85 -3.46 9.23 -9.57
N SER A 86 -3.72 8.34 -8.60
CA SER A 86 -4.33 8.69 -7.31
C SER A 86 -3.48 9.72 -6.57
N TYR A 87 -2.16 9.51 -6.51
CA TYR A 87 -1.24 10.42 -5.84
C TYR A 87 -1.28 11.83 -6.44
N PHE A 88 -1.25 11.96 -7.77
CA PHE A 88 -1.24 13.27 -8.44
C PHE A 88 -2.61 13.96 -8.45
N ASN A 89 -3.70 13.20 -8.61
CA ASN A 89 -5.06 13.76 -8.76
C ASN A 89 -5.85 13.80 -7.44
N LYS A 90 -5.29 13.29 -6.35
CA LYS A 90 -5.91 13.23 -5.02
C LYS A 90 -7.31 12.62 -5.05
N CYS A 91 -7.45 11.50 -5.76
CA CYS A 91 -8.73 10.82 -5.93
C CYS A 91 -8.56 9.29 -6.00
N VAL A 92 -9.66 8.56 -5.84
CA VAL A 92 -9.70 7.12 -6.13
C VAL A 92 -9.52 6.95 -7.64
N ALA A 93 -8.49 6.18 -8.03
CA ALA A 93 -8.20 5.84 -9.42
C ALA A 93 -8.84 4.50 -9.77
N VAL A 94 -9.45 4.40 -10.94
CA VAL A 94 -10.13 3.19 -11.45
C VAL A 94 -9.60 2.86 -12.84
N TRP A 95 -9.37 1.58 -13.10
CA TRP A 95 -9.05 1.08 -14.43
C TRP A 95 -10.33 0.83 -15.23
N ASP A 96 -10.52 1.57 -16.31
CA ASP A 96 -11.55 1.28 -17.32
C ASP A 96 -10.98 0.34 -18.38
N ALA A 97 -11.33 -0.94 -18.28
CA ALA A 97 -10.87 -1.99 -19.19
C ALA A 97 -11.38 -1.81 -20.62
N SER A 98 -12.53 -1.15 -20.82
CA SER A 98 -13.12 -0.96 -22.14
C SER A 98 -12.34 0.05 -22.97
N SER A 99 -11.96 1.17 -22.35
CA SER A 99 -11.18 2.23 -22.98
C SER A 99 -9.67 2.10 -22.78
N LYS A 100 -9.24 1.14 -21.94
CA LYS A 100 -7.84 0.94 -21.51
C LYS A 100 -7.21 2.20 -20.93
N LYS A 101 -7.95 2.87 -20.05
CA LYS A 101 -7.54 4.12 -19.41
C LYS A 101 -7.73 4.07 -17.91
N ILE A 102 -6.97 4.92 -17.22
CA ILE A 102 -7.22 5.24 -15.82
C ILE A 102 -8.14 6.45 -15.76
N VAL A 103 -9.21 6.32 -14.98
CA VAL A 103 -10.19 7.38 -14.73
C VAL A 103 -10.32 7.61 -13.23
N LYS A 104 -10.84 8.77 -12.86
CA LYS A 104 -11.31 9.01 -11.49
C LYS A 104 -12.61 8.23 -11.26
N ALA A 105 -12.76 7.63 -10.08
CA ALA A 105 -13.99 6.97 -9.64
C ALA A 105 -15.22 7.90 -9.69
#